data_AF-A0A925UPZ2-F1
#
_entry.id   AF-A0A925UPZ2-F1
#
_cell.length_a   1.000
_cell.length_b   1.000
_cell.length_c   1.000
_cell.angle_alpha   90.00
_cell.angle_beta   90.00
_cell.angle_gamma   90.00
#
_symmetry.space_group_name_H-M   'P 1'
#
loop_
_entity.id
_entity.type
_entity.pdbx_description
1 polymer ?
#
loop_
_entity_poly.entity_id
_entity_poly.type
_entity_poly.pdbx_seq_one_letter_code
_entity_poly.pdbx_strand_id
1 'polypeptide(L)' 'MVESTLVSNSIVIKYVSGVTSAGKDITKSQKFNSIRKDMTDAEIFAVGKAIMSLMVNNVVDFRKTLEYTLAEG' A
#
# COMPACT_ATOMS: atom_id res chain seq x y z
N MET A 1 -16.55 -25.09 -10.95
CA MET A 1 -15.60 -24.90 -9.82
C MET A 1 -15.40 -23.41 -9.63
N VAL A 2 -15.23 -22.86 -8.43
CA VAL A 2 -14.94 -21.42 -8.29
C VAL A 2 -13.43 -21.20 -8.38
N GLU A 3 -12.99 -20.39 -9.33
CA GLU A 3 -11.59 -20.01 -9.53
C GLU A 3 -11.35 -18.57 -9.06
N SER A 4 -10.13 -18.30 -8.60
CA SER A 4 -9.69 -16.95 -8.20
C SER A 4 -8.57 -16.47 -9.12
N THR A 5 -8.68 -15.23 -9.59
CA THR A 5 -7.65 -14.59 -10.43
C THR A 5 -7.20 -13.28 -9.81
N LEU A 6 -5.89 -13.08 -9.67
CA LEU A 6 -5.33 -11.83 -9.14
C LEU A 6 -5.50 -10.69 -10.15
N VAL A 7 -6.27 -9.67 -9.77
CA VAL A 7 -6.63 -8.53 -10.61
C VAL A 7 -5.71 -7.35 -10.36
N SER A 8 -5.35 -7.10 -9.11
CA SER A 8 -4.52 -5.95 -8.74
C SER A 8 -3.60 -6.26 -7.55
N ASN A 9 -2.39 -5.72 -7.61
CA ASN A 9 -1.45 -5.68 -6.49
C ASN A 9 -1.11 -4.22 -6.22
N SER A 10 -1.24 -3.78 -4.98
CA SER A 10 -1.06 -2.39 -4.60
C SER A 10 -0.31 -2.26 -3.28
N ILE A 11 0.37 -1.13 -3.10
CA ILE A 11 0.95 -0.70 -1.83
C ILE A 11 0.15 0.49 -1.31
N VAL A 12 -0.11 0.52 0.00
CA VAL A 12 -0.70 1.66 0.69
C VAL A 12 0.26 2.13 1.79
N ILE A 13 0.58 3.41 1.78
CA ILE A 13 1.43 4.06 2.79
C ILE A 13 0.59 5.10 3.52
N LYS A 14 0.51 5.01 4.84
CA LYS A 14 -0.13 6.00 5.70
C LYS A 14 0.93 6.83 6.40
N TYR A 15 0.76 8.15 6.43
CA TYR A 15 1.74 9.06 7.00
C TYR A 15 1.10 10.27 7.67
N VAL A 16 1.82 10.90 8.58
CA VAL A 16 1.42 12.15 9.24
C VAL A 16 1.74 13.31 8.30
N SER A 17 0.69 13.95 7.78
CA SER A 17 0.79 15.10 6.88
C SER A 17 0.90 16.45 7.60
N GLY A 18 0.62 16.46 8.90
CA GLY A 18 0.69 17.66 9.74
C GLY A 18 -0.02 17.42 11.07
N VAL A 19 -0.23 18.49 11.83
CA VAL A 19 -0.96 18.50 13.09
C VAL A 19 -2.11 19.51 13.01
N THR A 20 -3.23 19.17 13.62
CA THR A 20 -4.37 20.09 13.77
C THR A 20 -4.07 21.18 14.80
N SER A 21 -4.88 22.24 14.82
CA SER A 21 -4.80 23.30 15.85
C SER A 21 -4.98 22.80 17.28
N ALA A 22 -5.55 21.60 17.46
CA ALA A 22 -5.70 20.93 18.76
C ALA A 22 -4.53 19.98 19.09
N GLY A 23 -3.46 19.96 18.29
CA GLY A 23 -2.27 19.12 18.51
C GLY A 23 -2.43 17.66 18.07
N LYS A 24 -3.54 17.29 17.43
CA LYS A 24 -3.77 15.92 16.92
C LYS A 24 -3.18 15.74 15.52
N ASP A 25 -2.51 14.61 15.29
CA ASP A 25 -1.96 14.23 13.99
C ASP A 25 -3.02 14.14 12.88
N ILE A 26 -2.73 14.75 11.74
CA ILE A 26 -3.49 14.62 10.50
C ILE A 26 -2.84 13.52 9.66
N THR A 27 -3.45 12.33 9.66
CA THR A 27 -2.97 11.21 8.85
C THR A 27 -3.56 11.23 7.44
N LYS A 28 -2.72 11.00 6.44
CA LYS A 28 -3.11 10.78 5.03
C LYS A 28 -2.65 9.41 4.57
N SER A 29 -3.21 8.94 3.46
CA SER A 29 -2.83 7.68 2.83
C SER A 29 -2.56 7.89 1.35
N GLN A 30 -1.52 7.25 0.83
CA GLN A 30 -1.19 7.21 -0.58
C GLN A 30 -1.17 5.75 -1.06
N LYS A 31 -1.89 5.47 -2.15
CA LYS A 31 -1.99 4.14 -2.74
C LYS A 31 -1.23 4.13 -4.07
N PHE A 32 -0.37 3.13 -4.25
CA PHE A 32 0.35 2.84 -5.48
C PHE A 32 -0.23 1.55 -6.07
N ASN A 33 -1.01 1.68 -7.16
CA ASN A 33 -1.73 0.56 -7.78
C ASN A 33 -0.91 -0.20 -8.83
N SER A 34 0.21 0.37 -9.29
CA SER A 34 1.00 -0.17 -10.39
C SER A 34 2.13 -1.08 -9.91
N ILE A 35 1.81 -2.01 -8.98
CA ILE A 35 2.77 -3.00 -8.50
C ILE A 35 2.58 -4.27 -9.31
N ARG A 36 3.69 -4.87 -9.79
CA ARG A 36 3.59 -6.09 -10.58
C ARG A 36 2.95 -7.21 -9.75
N LYS A 37 2.10 -8.01 -10.39
CA LYS A 37 1.30 -9.06 -9.74
C LYS A 37 2.12 -10.25 -9.24
N ASP A 38 3.28 -10.46 -9.84
CA ASP A 38 4.21 -11.56 -9.60
C ASP A 38 5.29 -11.25 -8.54
N MET A 39 5.32 -10.02 -8.02
CA MET A 39 6.30 -9.64 -7.00
C MET A 39 6.08 -10.39 -5.68
N THR A 40 7.18 -10.91 -5.14
CA THR A 40 7.25 -11.50 -3.82
C THR A 40 7.04 -10.43 -2.73
N ASP A 41 6.65 -10.87 -1.54
CA ASP A 41 6.47 -9.95 -0.41
C ASP A 41 7.78 -9.23 -0.02
N ALA A 42 8.93 -9.89 -0.18
CA ALA A 42 10.25 -9.30 0.05
C ALA A 42 10.54 -8.16 -0.94
N GLU A 43 10.24 -8.36 -2.22
CA GLU A 43 10.41 -7.32 -3.24
C GLU A 43 9.45 -6.14 -3.02
N ILE A 44 8.19 -6.42 -2.65
CA ILE A 44 7.19 -5.39 -2.33
C ILE A 44 7.64 -4.58 -1.13
N PHE A 45 8.17 -5.24 -0.09
CA PHE A 45 8.71 -4.56 1.08
C PHE A 45 9.93 -3.71 0.73
N ALA A 46 10.83 -4.20 -0.13
CA ALA A 46 11.99 -3.44 -0.59
C ALA A 46 11.58 -2.17 -1.36
N VAL A 47 10.63 -2.28 -2.29
CA VAL A 47 10.07 -1.13 -3.02
C VAL A 47 9.40 -0.16 -2.04
N GLY A 48 8.60 -0.68 -1.11
CA GLY A 48 7.98 0.11 -0.06
C GLY A 48 8.99 0.91 0.76
N LYS A 49 10.06 0.25 1.21
CA LYS A 49 11.14 0.89 1.96
C LYS A 49 11.82 2.00 1.16
N ALA A 50 12.08 1.76 -0.13
CA ALA A 50 12.64 2.79 -1.01
C ALA A 50 11.71 4.01 -1.13
N ILE A 51 10.41 3.80 -1.36
CA ILE A 51 9.42 4.89 -1.41
C ILE A 51 9.39 5.65 -0.08
N MET A 52 9.25 4.94 1.05
CA MET A 52 9.18 5.54 2.39
C MET A 52 10.44 6.34 2.71
N SER A 53 11.63 5.91 2.26
CA SER A 53 12.88 6.63 2.49
C SER A 53 12.96 8.00 1.78
N LEU A 54 12.14 8.20 0.74
CA LEU A 54 12.05 9.46 0.00
C LEU A 54 10.97 10.38 0.59
N MET A 55 10.15 9.89 1.51
CA MET A 55 9.08 10.67 2.12
C MET A 55 9.64 11.53 3.24
N VAL A 56 9.28 12.83 3.23
CA VAL A 56 9.61 13.76 4.32
C VAL A 56 8.72 13.50 5.55
N ASN A 57 7.51 12.96 5.32
CA ASN A 57 6.53 12.72 6.35
C ASN A 57 6.80 11.42 7.13
N ASN A 58 6.47 11.42 8.42
CA ASN A 58 6.55 10.23 9.25
C ASN A 58 5.52 9.19 8.80
N VAL A 59 5.99 8.02 8.35
CA VAL A 59 5.15 6.90 7.95
C VAL A 59 4.71 6.14 9.19
N VAL A 60 3.40 5.93 9.31
CA VAL A 60 2.77 5.26 10.47
C VAL A 60 2.25 3.87 10.13
N ASP A 61 2.04 3.58 8.85
CA ASP A 61 1.59 2.26 8.38
C ASP A 61 2.04 2.02 6.94
N PHE A 62 2.40 0.77 6.64
CA PHE A 62 2.75 0.28 5.32
C PHE A 62 2.10 -1.07 5.12
N ARG A 63 1.31 -1.21 4.05
CA ARG A 63 0.61 -2.46 3.75
C ARG A 63 0.50 -2.74 2.26
N LYS A 64 0.50 -4.02 1.93
CA LYS A 64 0.14 -4.54 0.61
C LYS A 64 -1.38 -4.77 0.55
N THR A 65 -1.97 -4.61 -0.63
CA THR A 65 -3.36 -4.96 -0.90
C THR A 65 -3.42 -5.75 -2.19
N LEU A 66 -4.05 -6.92 -2.14
CA LEU A 66 -4.31 -7.78 -3.28
C LEU A 66 -5.81 -7.81 -3.55
N GLU A 67 -6.18 -7.68 -4.82
CA GLU A 67 -7.57 -7.75 -5.26
C GLU A 67 -7.74 -8.95 -6.19
N TYR A 68 -8.70 -9.81 -5.88
CA TYR A 68 -9.00 -11.01 -6.65
C TYR A 68 -10.44 -10.95 -7.18
N THR A 69 -10.61 -11.43 -8.41
CA THR A 69 -11.93 -11.75 -8.97
C THR A 69 -12.19 -13.24 -8.74
N LEU A 70 -13.41 -13.57 -8.33
CA LEU A 70 -13.91 -14.94 -8.24
C LEU A 70 -14.90 -15.18 -9.37
N ALA A 71 -14.75 -16.30 -10.09
CA ALA A 71 -15.64 -16.69 -11.18
C ALA A 71 -15.90 -18.20 -11.15
N GLU A 72 -17.09 -18.61 -11.59
CA GLU A 72 -17.37 -20.03 -11.85
C GLU A 72 -16.76 -20.45 -13.19
N GLY A 73 -15.97 -21.52 -13.16
CA GLY A 73 -15.43 -22.23 -14.33
C GLY A 73 -16.11 -23.57 -14.56
#